data_AF-A0A7J2ZDE9-F1
#
_entry.id   AF-A0A7J2ZDE9-F1
#
_cell.length_a   1.000
_cell.length_b   1.000
_cell.length_c   1.000
_cell.angle_alpha   90.00
_cell.angle_beta   90.00
_cell.angle_gamma   90.00
#
_symmetry.space_group_name_H-M   'P 1'
#
loop_
_entity.id
_entity.type
_entity.pdbx_description
1 polymer ?
#
loop_
_entity_poly.entity_id
_entity_poly.type
_entity_poly.pdbx_seq_one_letter_code
_entity_poly.pdbx_strand_id
1 'polypeptide(L)'
;APRKRFDVIDIDPFGSPVPFLDSAIRALKDGGLLALTATDMAPLCGVHPKACIRKYGGKPLRTEYCHELAVRLLIGCLATMAAKHEMGIKVLFSHSTNHYIRVYVILVHGAKNTDKSLQNMGYILHCFNCFHRETSKNPFTKDFSLQCPECGSRMDFSGPLWLGRIADKSFCILMEENITDKRLKFEGKIRKILGLIKDECNAPATYYVLDKICDKLGLSVPSTSRILKALAKEGFIISLTHFNPKGIKTDAPARELQKLIRCHTL
;
A
#
# COMPACT_ATOMS: atom_id res chain seq x y z
N ALA A 1 10.12 23.74 19.05
CA ALA A 1 9.09 24.79 19.22
C ALA A 1 8.91 25.06 20.72
N PRO A 2 9.05 26.30 21.21
CA PRO A 2 8.82 26.63 22.61
C PRO A 2 7.32 26.86 22.81
N ARG A 3 6.54 25.77 22.95
CA ARG A 3 5.14 25.65 23.43
C ARG A 3 4.69 24.20 23.20
N LYS A 4 3.74 23.71 24.00
CA LYS A 4 3.27 22.31 24.03
C LYS A 4 3.08 21.74 22.62
N ARG A 5 3.71 20.59 22.36
CA ARG A 5 3.54 19.80 21.13
C ARG A 5 2.25 18.98 21.22
N PHE A 6 1.66 18.62 20.08
CA PHE A 6 0.42 17.85 20.03
C PHE A 6 0.68 16.35 20.20
N ASP A 7 -0.23 15.67 20.90
CA ASP A 7 -0.26 14.20 21.00
C ASP A 7 -0.75 13.54 19.72
N VAL A 8 -1.75 14.17 19.09
CA VAL A 8 -2.42 13.67 17.88
C VAL A 8 -2.68 14.85 16.94
N ILE A 9 -2.41 14.67 15.66
CA ILE A 9 -2.81 15.59 14.58
C ILE A 9 -3.55 14.77 13.51
N ASP A 10 -4.73 15.24 13.10
CA ASP A 10 -5.48 14.71 11.95
C ASP A 10 -5.51 15.75 10.83
N ILE A 11 -4.96 15.41 9.67
CA ILE A 11 -4.91 16.28 8.48
C ILE A 11 -5.90 15.73 7.47
N ASP A 12 -7.02 16.44 7.31
CA ASP A 12 -8.11 16.07 6.41
C ASP A 12 -8.46 17.20 5.43
N PRO A 13 -7.64 17.42 4.39
CA PRO A 13 -7.85 18.52 3.45
C PRO A 13 -8.64 18.08 2.23
N PHE A 14 -9.12 19.08 1.48
CA PHE A 14 -9.53 18.85 0.09
C PHE A 14 -8.29 18.63 -0.79
N GLY A 15 -8.10 17.41 -1.27
CA GLY A 15 -7.02 17.00 -2.15
C GLY A 15 -5.84 16.39 -1.39
N SER A 16 -4.67 17.04 -1.53
CA SER A 16 -3.40 16.50 -1.02
C SER A 16 -3.07 17.01 0.38
N PRO A 17 -2.62 16.15 1.31
CA PRO A 17 -2.17 16.56 2.63
C PRO A 17 -0.73 17.10 2.65
N VAL A 18 0.03 16.93 1.55
CA VAL A 18 1.46 17.26 1.47
C VAL A 18 1.81 18.67 1.95
N PRO A 19 1.06 19.74 1.59
CA PRO A 19 1.39 21.10 2.02
C PRO A 19 1.46 21.28 3.55
N PHE A 20 0.79 20.41 4.31
CA PHE A 20 0.71 20.51 5.77
C PHE A 20 1.68 19.59 6.50
N LEU A 21 2.28 18.61 5.81
CA LEU A 21 3.08 17.55 6.44
C LEU A 21 4.28 18.11 7.22
N ASP A 22 5.05 19.03 6.64
CA ASP A 22 6.26 19.55 7.29
C ASP A 22 5.96 20.29 8.61
N SER A 23 4.89 21.08 8.62
CA SER A 23 4.43 21.76 9.83
C SER A 23 3.88 20.78 10.87
N ALA A 24 3.11 19.77 10.45
CA ALA A 24 2.56 18.77 11.36
C ALA A 24 3.64 17.90 12.01
N ILE A 25 4.65 17.46 11.25
CA ILE A 25 5.80 16.70 11.76
C ILE A 25 6.50 17.48 12.87
N ARG A 26 6.76 18.78 12.68
CA ARG A 26 7.42 19.64 13.68
C ARG A 26 6.54 19.95 14.90
N ALA A 27 5.22 19.92 14.73
CA ALA A 27 4.24 20.22 15.77
C ALA A 27 3.90 19.02 16.66
N LEU A 28 4.13 17.79 16.17
CA LEU A 28 3.90 16.55 16.92
C LEU A 28 4.98 16.31 17.99
N LYS A 29 4.53 15.78 19.13
CA LYS A 29 5.43 15.29 20.18
C LYS A 29 6.11 14.00 19.73
N ASP A 30 7.16 13.61 20.44
CA ASP A 30 7.74 12.28 20.26
C ASP A 30 6.73 11.19 20.65
N GLY A 31 6.58 10.18 19.77
CA GLY A 31 5.54 9.16 19.89
C GLY A 31 4.13 9.66 19.56
N GLY A 32 3.99 10.85 18.98
CA GLY A 32 2.69 11.41 18.58
C GLY A 32 2.09 10.70 17.36
N LEU A 33 0.76 10.70 17.29
CA LEU A 33 -0.02 10.11 16.19
C LEU A 33 -0.34 11.15 15.12
N LEU A 34 0.03 10.84 13.89
CA LEU A 34 -0.37 11.59 12.70
C LEU A 34 -1.38 10.76 11.90
N ALA A 35 -2.57 11.32 11.68
CA ALA A 35 -3.56 10.81 10.75
C ALA A 35 -3.58 11.70 9.50
N LEU A 36 -3.56 11.07 8.32
CA LEU A 36 -3.53 11.75 7.03
C LEU A 36 -4.66 11.24 6.16
N THR A 37 -5.44 12.15 5.58
CA THR A 37 -6.33 11.85 4.45
C THR A 37 -5.73 12.42 3.16
N ALA A 38 -5.81 11.64 2.08
CA ALA A 38 -5.64 12.16 0.73
C ALA A 38 -6.86 11.80 -0.12
N THR A 39 -7.45 12.82 -0.75
CA THR A 39 -8.61 12.67 -1.65
C THR A 39 -8.24 12.89 -3.12
N ASP A 40 -7.01 13.34 -3.43
CA ASP A 40 -6.52 13.50 -4.80
C ASP A 40 -5.98 12.19 -5.41
N MET A 41 -6.90 11.23 -5.58
CA MET A 41 -6.57 9.90 -6.10
C MET A 41 -6.12 9.90 -7.57
N ALA A 42 -6.54 10.88 -8.39
CA ALA A 42 -6.15 10.91 -9.80
C ALA A 42 -4.61 11.00 -10.02
N PRO A 43 -3.88 11.91 -9.35
CA PRO A 43 -2.41 11.84 -9.30
C PRO A 43 -1.89 10.50 -8.78
N LEU A 44 -2.31 10.08 -7.58
CA LEU A 44 -1.76 8.91 -6.88
C LEU A 44 -1.99 7.59 -7.62
N CYS A 45 -3.09 7.47 -8.37
CA CYS A 45 -3.42 6.29 -9.18
C CYS A 45 -2.87 6.35 -10.61
N GLY A 46 -2.02 7.33 -10.92
CA GLY A 46 -1.32 7.40 -12.20
C GLY A 46 -2.11 8.00 -13.36
N VAL A 47 -3.26 8.66 -13.13
CA VAL A 47 -3.95 9.44 -14.17
C VAL A 47 -3.13 10.70 -14.52
N HIS A 48 -2.53 11.32 -13.50
CA HIS A 48 -1.67 12.51 -13.66
C HIS A 48 -0.29 12.27 -13.03
N PRO A 49 0.59 11.45 -13.65
CA PRO A 49 1.85 11.01 -13.05
C PRO A 49 2.81 12.16 -12.73
N LYS A 50 2.88 13.18 -13.60
CA LYS A 50 3.69 14.39 -13.35
C LYS A 50 3.22 15.15 -12.11
N ALA A 51 1.91 15.20 -11.86
CA ALA A 51 1.36 15.84 -10.66
C ALA A 51 1.70 15.03 -9.41
N CYS A 52 1.64 13.69 -9.49
CA CYS A 52 2.03 12.81 -8.38
C CYS A 52 3.50 13.00 -8.01
N ILE A 53 4.40 13.03 -9.00
CA ILE A 53 5.83 13.25 -8.76
C ILE A 53 6.07 14.60 -8.07
N ARG A 54 5.44 15.69 -8.55
CA ARG A 54 5.60 17.01 -7.94
C ARG A 54 5.09 17.10 -6.50
N LYS A 55 3.97 16.44 -6.19
CA LYS A 55 3.36 16.48 -4.85
C LYS A 55 4.01 15.48 -3.90
N TYR A 56 4.08 14.21 -4.30
CA TYR A 56 4.44 13.09 -3.43
C TYR A 56 5.89 12.63 -3.57
N GLY A 57 6.63 13.12 -4.58
CA GLY A 57 8.02 12.73 -4.80
C GLY A 57 8.23 11.34 -5.41
N GLY A 58 7.16 10.58 -5.64
CA GLY A 58 7.19 9.24 -6.24
C GLY A 58 6.42 9.16 -7.55
N LYS A 59 6.95 8.36 -8.50
CA LYS A 59 6.26 7.98 -9.74
C LYS A 59 5.14 6.97 -9.39
N PRO A 60 3.88 7.23 -9.78
CA PRO A 60 2.80 6.25 -9.67
C PRO A 60 2.77 5.32 -10.89
N LEU A 61 2.03 4.23 -10.78
CA LEU A 61 1.63 3.39 -11.91
C LEU A 61 0.11 3.26 -11.98
N ARG A 62 -0.42 3.22 -13.21
CA ARG A 62 -1.83 2.96 -13.47
C ARG A 62 -2.05 1.45 -13.56
N THR A 63 -2.28 0.83 -12.41
CA THR A 63 -2.51 -0.61 -12.27
C THR A 63 -3.83 -0.89 -11.55
N GLU A 64 -4.25 -2.16 -11.53
CA GLU A 64 -5.41 -2.58 -10.76
C GLU A 64 -5.23 -2.42 -9.25
N TYR A 65 -3.98 -2.31 -8.79
CA TYR A 65 -3.59 -2.10 -7.39
C TYR A 65 -3.15 -0.66 -7.09
N CYS A 66 -3.56 0.29 -7.93
CA CYS A 66 -3.21 1.70 -7.78
C CYS A 66 -3.61 2.31 -6.44
N HIS A 67 -4.69 1.84 -5.79
CA HIS A 67 -5.07 2.29 -4.45
C HIS A 67 -4.05 1.89 -3.37
N GLU A 68 -3.43 0.72 -3.49
CA GLU A 68 -2.33 0.33 -2.59
C GLU A 68 -1.07 1.17 -2.89
N LEU A 69 -0.77 1.41 -4.18
CA LEU A 69 0.33 2.30 -4.56
C LEU A 69 0.12 3.70 -4.00
N ALA A 70 -1.11 4.23 -4.03
CA ALA A 70 -1.46 5.52 -3.46
C ALA A 70 -1.12 5.61 -1.97
N VAL A 71 -1.52 4.61 -1.18
CA VAL A 71 -1.17 4.50 0.25
C VAL A 71 0.34 4.47 0.44
N ARG A 72 1.05 3.62 -0.31
CA ARG A 72 2.51 3.47 -0.21
C ARG A 72 3.27 4.73 -0.63
N LEU A 73 2.78 5.46 -1.62
CA LEU A 73 3.34 6.75 -2.06
C LEU A 73 3.14 7.83 -0.99
N LEU A 74 1.95 7.90 -0.39
CA LEU A 74 1.68 8.84 0.71
C LEU A 74 2.57 8.55 1.93
N ILE A 75 2.69 7.27 2.33
CA ILE A 75 3.58 6.87 3.43
C ILE A 75 5.04 7.17 3.07
N GLY A 76 5.47 6.89 1.84
CA GLY A 76 6.83 7.16 1.38
C GLY A 76 7.17 8.66 1.36
N CYS A 77 6.21 9.50 0.95
CA CYS A 77 6.31 10.95 1.02
C CYS A 77 6.50 11.41 2.48
N LEU A 78 5.67 10.91 3.40
CA LEU A 78 5.79 11.22 4.82
C LEU A 78 7.14 10.75 5.39
N ALA A 79 7.56 9.52 5.11
CA ALA A 79 8.84 8.98 5.58
C ALA A 79 10.02 9.87 5.15
N THR A 80 10.02 10.30 3.89
CA THR A 80 11.07 11.18 3.35
C THR A 80 11.05 12.56 3.99
N MET A 81 9.88 13.12 4.28
CA MET A 81 9.76 14.41 4.97
C MET A 81 10.15 14.33 6.44
N ALA A 82 9.72 13.28 7.15
CA ALA A 82 10.06 13.05 8.56
C ALA A 82 11.57 12.85 8.76
N ALA A 83 12.23 12.16 7.81
CA ALA A 83 13.67 11.92 7.87
C ALA A 83 14.51 13.20 7.86
N LYS A 84 14.05 14.27 7.20
CA LYS A 84 14.72 15.59 7.22
C LYS A 84 14.77 16.24 8.60
N HIS A 85 13.92 15.76 9.52
CA HIS A 85 13.83 16.22 10.91
C HIS A 85 14.38 15.15 11.89
N GLU A 86 15.14 14.18 11.40
CA GLU A 86 15.65 13.03 12.18
C GLU A 86 14.54 12.25 12.90
N MET A 87 13.38 12.10 12.24
CA MET A 87 12.25 11.31 12.73
C MET A 87 11.99 10.10 11.83
N GLY A 88 11.78 8.95 12.48
CA GLY A 88 11.24 7.74 11.86
C GLY A 88 9.71 7.68 11.95
N ILE A 89 9.13 6.75 11.21
CA ILE A 89 7.68 6.50 11.19
C ILE A 89 7.37 5.04 11.53
N LYS A 90 6.27 4.81 12.24
CA LYS A 90 5.67 3.49 12.45
C LYS A 90 4.22 3.52 11.97
N VAL A 91 3.93 2.82 10.87
CA VAL A 91 2.56 2.72 10.35
C VAL A 91 1.73 1.83 11.25
N LEU A 92 0.61 2.36 11.75
CA LEU A 92 -0.35 1.62 12.58
C LEU A 92 -1.50 1.05 11.75
N PHE A 93 -2.00 1.86 10.81
CA PHE A 93 -3.17 1.50 10.02
C PHE A 93 -3.22 2.32 8.75
N SER A 94 -3.79 1.76 7.69
CA SER A 94 -4.17 2.50 6.50
C SER A 94 -5.36 1.84 5.84
N HIS A 95 -6.14 2.64 5.13
CA HIS A 95 -7.22 2.10 4.33
C HIS A 95 -7.52 2.97 3.11
N SER A 96 -8.05 2.34 2.07
CA SER A 96 -8.71 3.00 0.94
C SER A 96 -10.20 2.76 1.03
N THR A 97 -11.00 3.83 1.13
CA THR A 97 -12.46 3.72 1.18
C THR A 97 -13.09 4.75 0.25
N ASN A 98 -14.00 4.31 -0.61
CA ASN A 98 -14.63 5.16 -1.63
C ASN A 98 -13.56 5.86 -2.52
N HIS A 99 -13.41 7.17 -2.41
CA HIS A 99 -12.53 7.99 -3.24
C HIS A 99 -11.40 8.67 -2.44
N TYR A 100 -11.04 8.12 -1.28
CA TYR A 100 -9.95 8.64 -0.47
C TYR A 100 -9.14 7.51 0.18
N ILE A 101 -7.91 7.85 0.55
CA ILE A 101 -7.05 7.00 1.38
C ILE A 101 -6.78 7.67 2.71
N ARG A 102 -6.60 6.85 3.76
CA ARG A 102 -6.14 7.30 5.08
C ARG A 102 -4.95 6.50 5.55
N VAL A 103 -4.07 7.18 6.28
CA VAL A 103 -2.85 6.62 6.88
C VAL A 103 -2.72 7.11 8.31
N TYR A 104 -2.43 6.21 9.24
CA TYR A 104 -2.23 6.48 10.66
C TYR A 104 -0.84 6.00 11.08
N VAL A 105 -0.05 6.91 11.64
CA VAL A 105 1.40 6.74 11.77
C VAL A 105 1.88 7.39 13.06
N ILE A 106 2.71 6.69 13.81
CA ILE A 106 3.43 7.26 14.95
C ILE A 106 4.76 7.81 14.46
N LEU A 107 5.07 9.05 14.84
CA LEU A 107 6.39 9.66 14.62
C LEU A 107 7.29 9.40 15.83
N VAL A 108 8.52 8.93 15.57
CA VAL A 108 9.49 8.61 16.62
C VAL A 108 10.81 9.32 16.31
N HIS A 109 11.33 10.08 17.27
CA HIS A 109 12.57 10.85 17.10
C HIS A 109 13.81 9.94 17.10
N GLY A 110 14.88 10.43 16.48
CA GLY A 110 16.21 9.87 16.53
C GLY A 110 16.68 9.28 15.20
N ALA A 111 17.97 9.49 14.90
CA ALA A 111 18.62 9.01 13.68
C ALA A 111 18.44 7.49 13.45
N LYS A 112 18.61 6.66 14.49
CA LYS A 112 18.41 5.20 14.37
C LYS A 112 16.99 4.82 13.92
N ASN A 113 15.97 5.55 14.36
CA ASN A 113 14.59 5.30 13.95
C ASN A 113 14.33 5.80 12.53
N THR A 114 14.99 6.91 12.16
CA THR A 114 15.00 7.45 10.80
C THR A 114 15.59 6.44 9.82
N ASP A 115 16.77 5.90 10.11
CA ASP A 115 17.45 4.92 9.26
C ASP A 115 16.59 3.65 9.06
N LYS A 116 16.02 3.12 10.15
CA LYS A 116 15.08 1.99 10.08
C LYS A 116 13.87 2.29 9.21
N SER A 117 13.36 3.52 9.24
CA SER A 117 12.23 3.92 8.41
C SER A 117 12.62 3.99 6.93
N LEU A 118 13.77 4.61 6.64
CA LEU A 118 14.29 4.72 5.28
C LEU A 118 14.65 3.36 4.66
N GLN A 119 15.04 2.36 5.47
CA GLN A 119 15.23 0.98 5.00
C GLN A 119 13.95 0.34 4.42
N ASN A 120 12.77 0.88 4.73
CA ASN A 120 11.49 0.44 4.17
C ASN A 120 11.09 1.21 2.91
N MET A 121 11.92 2.13 2.43
CA MET A 121 11.71 2.81 1.15
C MET A 121 12.20 1.95 -0.01
N GLY A 122 11.55 2.09 -1.16
CA GLY A 122 11.98 1.45 -2.39
C GLY A 122 10.95 1.59 -3.50
N TYR A 123 10.90 0.61 -4.39
CA TYR A 123 10.19 0.67 -5.64
C TYR A 123 9.46 -0.65 -5.90
N ILE A 124 8.31 -0.57 -6.55
CA ILE A 124 7.59 -1.73 -7.07
C ILE A 124 7.76 -1.72 -8.58
N LEU A 125 8.32 -2.80 -9.11
CA LEU A 125 8.48 -3.01 -10.53
C LEU A 125 7.30 -3.85 -11.04
N HIS A 126 6.86 -3.56 -12.26
CA HIS A 126 5.69 -4.19 -12.85
C HIS A 126 5.89 -4.43 -14.35
N CYS A 127 5.67 -5.67 -14.77
CA CYS A 127 5.57 -6.03 -16.17
C CYS A 127 4.10 -5.98 -16.64
N PHE A 128 3.75 -5.00 -17.47
CA PHE A 128 2.41 -4.89 -18.05
C PHE A 128 2.08 -5.98 -19.09
N ASN A 129 3.08 -6.79 -19.48
CA ASN A 129 2.86 -7.91 -20.40
C ASN A 129 2.37 -9.17 -19.67
N CYS A 130 3.08 -9.61 -18.63
CA CYS A 130 2.79 -10.86 -17.90
C CYS A 130 2.34 -10.65 -16.45
N PHE A 131 2.11 -9.42 -16.00
CA PHE A 131 1.75 -9.07 -14.62
C PHE A 131 2.79 -9.40 -13.54
N HIS A 132 3.99 -9.86 -13.92
CA HIS A 132 5.10 -10.06 -12.98
C HIS A 132 5.39 -8.78 -12.20
N ARG A 133 5.69 -8.94 -10.92
CA ARG A 133 5.94 -7.85 -9.97
C ARG A 133 7.03 -8.26 -9.02
N GLU A 134 7.82 -7.28 -8.63
CA GLU A 134 8.83 -7.45 -7.60
C GLU A 134 9.11 -6.11 -6.92
N THR A 135 9.66 -6.18 -5.71
CA THR A 135 10.07 -4.99 -4.97
C THR A 135 11.59 -4.83 -5.07
N SER A 136 12.07 -3.61 -5.30
CA SER A 136 13.49 -3.30 -5.31
C SER A 136 13.78 -2.09 -4.44
N LYS A 137 14.80 -2.17 -3.58
CA LYS A 137 15.28 -1.02 -2.79
C LYS A 137 16.25 -0.13 -3.58
N ASN A 138 16.91 -0.68 -4.59
CA ASN A 138 17.99 -0.03 -5.33
C ASN A 138 17.82 -0.21 -6.85
N PRO A 139 16.79 0.36 -7.48
CA PRO A 139 16.50 0.10 -8.89
C PRO A 139 17.39 0.89 -9.87
N PHE A 140 18.49 1.49 -9.41
CA PHE A 140 19.37 2.31 -10.27
C PHE A 140 20.85 1.93 -10.13
N THR A 141 21.14 0.74 -9.60
CA THR A 141 22.48 0.17 -9.64
C THR A 141 22.82 -0.25 -11.08
N LYS A 142 24.12 -0.36 -11.40
CA LYS A 142 24.58 -0.73 -12.75
C LYS A 142 24.02 -2.06 -13.26
N ASP A 143 23.64 -2.97 -12.36
CA ASP A 143 23.10 -4.30 -12.66
C ASP A 143 21.57 -4.31 -12.80
N PHE A 144 20.92 -3.14 -12.75
CA PHE A 144 19.48 -3.05 -12.79
C PHE A 144 18.92 -3.20 -14.21
N SER A 145 18.36 -4.37 -14.48
CA SER A 145 17.63 -4.64 -15.72
C SER A 145 16.15 -4.32 -15.55
N LEU A 146 15.60 -3.46 -16.42
CA LEU A 146 14.15 -3.29 -16.58
C LEU A 146 13.54 -4.38 -17.48
N GLN A 147 14.21 -5.52 -17.67
CA GLN A 147 13.64 -6.66 -18.38
C GLN A 147 12.96 -7.61 -17.39
N CYS A 148 11.76 -8.03 -17.75
CA CYS A 148 10.99 -8.97 -16.94
C CYS A 148 11.67 -10.34 -16.92
N PRO A 149 11.95 -10.92 -15.74
CA PRO A 149 12.59 -12.24 -15.64
C PRO A 149 11.69 -13.37 -16.14
N GLU A 150 10.37 -13.16 -16.22
CA GLU A 150 9.42 -14.18 -16.67
C GLU A 150 9.17 -14.20 -18.18
N CYS A 151 9.20 -13.03 -18.84
CA CYS A 151 8.80 -12.92 -20.26
C CYS A 151 9.72 -12.05 -21.12
N GLY A 152 10.81 -11.50 -20.58
CA GLY A 152 11.76 -10.65 -21.29
C GLY A 152 11.24 -9.26 -21.70
N SER A 153 9.94 -8.98 -21.52
CA SER A 153 9.36 -7.67 -21.84
C SER A 153 9.87 -6.59 -20.90
N ARG A 154 9.88 -5.34 -21.37
CA ARG A 154 10.23 -4.19 -20.53
C ARG A 154 9.24 -4.03 -19.38
N MET A 155 9.76 -3.82 -18.17
CA MET A 155 9.01 -3.46 -16.97
C MET A 155 8.98 -1.95 -16.78
N ASP A 156 7.96 -1.50 -16.06
CA ASP A 156 7.90 -0.14 -15.53
C ASP A 156 7.97 -0.18 -13.98
N PHE A 157 8.05 0.98 -13.33
CA PHE A 157 8.21 1.06 -11.89
C PHE A 157 7.35 2.17 -11.25
N SER A 158 7.00 1.93 -9.98
CA SER A 158 6.40 2.90 -9.07
C SER A 158 7.36 3.16 -7.91
N GLY A 159 7.59 4.43 -7.56
CA GLY A 159 8.39 4.82 -6.41
C GLY A 159 9.22 6.11 -6.62
N PRO A 160 10.02 6.52 -5.63
CA PRO A 160 10.19 5.85 -4.33
C PRO A 160 8.89 5.86 -3.52
N LEU A 161 8.63 4.76 -2.80
CA LEU A 161 7.43 4.52 -2.00
C LEU A 161 7.73 3.60 -0.82
N TRP A 162 6.77 3.44 0.08
CA TRP A 162 6.89 2.56 1.24
C TRP A 162 6.67 1.08 0.88
N LEU A 163 7.69 0.25 1.09
CA LEU A 163 7.66 -1.21 0.94
C LEU A 163 7.28 -1.95 2.22
N GLY A 164 7.42 -1.30 3.38
CA GLY A 164 7.07 -1.89 4.68
C GLY A 164 5.58 -2.21 4.83
N ARG A 165 5.22 -2.71 6.01
CA ARG A 165 3.82 -2.96 6.37
C ARG A 165 3.03 -1.66 6.36
N ILE A 166 1.78 -1.74 5.91
CA ILE A 166 0.84 -0.61 5.82
C ILE A 166 -0.26 -0.67 6.89
N ALA A 167 -0.25 -1.70 7.72
CA ALA A 167 -1.10 -1.87 8.90
C ALA A 167 -0.37 -2.73 9.94
N ASP A 168 -0.68 -2.49 11.21
CA ASP A 168 -0.18 -3.26 12.35
C ASP A 168 -1.31 -4.16 12.88
N LYS A 169 -1.05 -5.46 12.93
CA LYS A 169 -2.07 -6.46 13.31
C LYS A 169 -2.54 -6.28 14.75
N SER A 170 -1.64 -5.97 15.68
CA SER A 170 -1.98 -5.74 17.08
C SER A 170 -2.83 -4.49 17.26
N PHE A 171 -2.55 -3.43 16.50
CA PHE A 171 -3.39 -2.24 16.47
C PHE A 171 -4.78 -2.53 15.88
N CYS A 172 -4.89 -3.39 14.87
CA CYS A 172 -6.18 -3.81 14.34
C CYS A 172 -7.02 -4.59 15.38
N ILE A 173 -6.40 -5.50 16.14
CA ILE A 173 -7.06 -6.23 17.22
C ILE A 173 -7.57 -5.26 18.29
N LEU A 174 -6.72 -4.31 18.72
CA LEU A 174 -7.12 -3.27 19.67
C LEU A 174 -8.32 -2.46 19.18
N MET A 175 -8.36 -2.09 17.89
CA MET A 175 -9.51 -1.40 17.32
C MET A 175 -10.79 -2.25 17.31
N GLU A 176 -10.69 -3.55 17.01
CA GLU A 176 -11.85 -4.46 17.05
C GLU A 176 -12.44 -4.60 18.45
N GLU A 177 -11.59 -4.71 19.47
CA GLU A 177 -12.00 -4.77 20.88
C GLU A 177 -12.76 -3.49 21.27
N ASN A 178 -12.22 -2.32 20.90
CA ASN A 178 -12.79 -1.01 21.23
C ASN A 178 -14.08 -0.65 20.47
N ILE A 179 -14.44 -1.39 19.41
CA ILE A 179 -15.70 -1.17 18.69
C ILE A 179 -16.89 -1.68 19.48
N THR A 180 -16.72 -2.79 20.20
CA THR A 180 -17.81 -3.45 20.93
C THR A 180 -18.40 -2.55 22.02
N ASP A 181 -17.57 -1.64 22.56
CA ASP A 181 -17.96 -0.71 23.60
C ASP A 181 -18.61 0.59 23.07
N LYS A 182 -18.72 0.76 21.74
CA LYS A 182 -19.17 2.01 21.12
C LYS A 182 -20.35 1.78 20.19
N ARG A 183 -21.43 2.56 20.38
CA ARG A 183 -22.58 2.62 19.45
C ARG A 183 -22.20 3.39 18.18
N LEU A 184 -21.47 2.75 17.26
CA LEU A 184 -21.05 3.33 15.99
C LEU A 184 -22.13 3.17 14.91
N LYS A 185 -22.47 4.26 14.21
CA LYS A 185 -23.50 4.28 13.15
C LYS A 185 -23.26 3.27 12.01
N PHE A 186 -22.00 2.93 11.74
CA PHE A 186 -21.60 2.04 10.63
C PHE A 186 -20.82 0.80 11.10
N GLU A 187 -21.12 0.31 12.31
CA GLU A 187 -20.38 -0.77 12.96
C GLU A 187 -20.13 -1.98 12.04
N GLY A 188 -21.16 -2.50 11.36
CA GLY A 188 -20.98 -3.67 10.48
C GLY A 188 -20.00 -3.44 9.33
N LYS A 189 -20.01 -2.23 8.73
CA LYS A 189 -19.06 -1.87 7.66
C LYS A 189 -17.64 -1.71 8.22
N ILE A 190 -17.51 -1.12 9.41
CA ILE A 190 -16.23 -0.93 10.10
C ILE A 190 -15.62 -2.29 10.50
N ARG A 191 -16.40 -3.18 11.10
CA ARG A 191 -15.94 -4.55 11.44
C ARG A 191 -15.48 -5.31 10.20
N LYS A 192 -16.22 -5.20 9.09
CA LYS A 192 -15.84 -5.87 7.83
C LYS A 192 -14.51 -5.37 7.29
N ILE A 193 -14.29 -4.05 7.22
CA ILE A 193 -13.02 -3.51 6.69
C ILE A 193 -11.85 -3.79 7.64
N LEU A 194 -12.06 -3.70 8.95
CA LEU A 194 -11.04 -4.02 9.93
C LEU A 194 -10.63 -5.49 9.90
N GLY A 195 -11.59 -6.41 9.79
CA GLY A 195 -11.31 -7.84 9.65
C GLY A 195 -10.45 -8.11 8.41
N LEU A 196 -10.81 -7.54 7.26
CA LEU A 196 -10.02 -7.66 6.03
C LEU A 196 -8.60 -7.12 6.20
N ILE A 197 -8.44 -5.93 6.79
CA ILE A 197 -7.12 -5.32 6.99
C ILE A 197 -6.27 -6.15 7.96
N LYS A 198 -6.87 -6.64 9.05
CA LYS A 198 -6.22 -7.51 10.04
C LYS A 198 -5.69 -8.80 9.40
N ASP A 199 -6.48 -9.41 8.51
CA ASP A 199 -6.12 -10.65 7.83
C ASP A 199 -5.07 -10.44 6.73
N GLU A 200 -5.00 -9.25 6.12
CA GLU A 200 -4.02 -8.94 5.07
C GLU A 200 -2.71 -8.33 5.58
N CYS A 201 -2.57 -8.05 6.88
CA CYS A 201 -1.39 -7.37 7.47
C CYS A 201 -0.04 -8.01 7.09
N ASN A 202 0.00 -9.34 6.93
CA ASN A 202 1.19 -10.11 6.59
C ASN A 202 1.24 -10.51 5.11
N ALA A 203 0.24 -10.13 4.32
CA ALA A 203 0.21 -10.44 2.90
C ALA A 203 1.22 -9.59 2.13
N PRO A 204 1.74 -10.07 1.00
CA PRO A 204 2.72 -9.34 0.20
C PRO A 204 2.16 -8.01 -0.34
N ALA A 205 3.07 -7.16 -0.83
CA ALA A 205 2.70 -5.93 -1.48
C ALA A 205 1.97 -6.20 -2.79
N THR A 206 1.02 -5.32 -3.13
CA THR A 206 0.15 -5.41 -4.31
C THR A 206 -0.84 -6.58 -4.24
N TYR A 207 -1.75 -6.63 -5.21
CA TYR A 207 -2.72 -7.71 -5.37
C TYR A 207 -3.04 -7.92 -6.84
N TYR A 208 -3.57 -9.10 -7.15
CA TYR A 208 -4.06 -9.46 -8.47
C TYR A 208 -5.58 -9.34 -8.53
N VAL A 209 -6.10 -9.01 -9.69
CA VAL A 209 -7.53 -9.10 -10.01
C VAL A 209 -7.68 -10.06 -11.18
N LEU A 210 -8.33 -11.20 -10.95
CA LEU A 210 -8.42 -12.28 -11.93
C LEU A 210 -9.01 -11.81 -13.26
N ASP A 211 -10.06 -10.98 -13.23
CA ASP A 211 -10.67 -10.38 -14.42
C ASP A 211 -9.62 -9.71 -15.32
N LYS A 212 -8.70 -8.92 -14.74
CA LYS A 212 -7.69 -8.19 -15.51
C LYS A 212 -6.67 -9.11 -16.17
N ILE A 213 -6.32 -10.20 -15.50
CA ILE A 213 -5.42 -11.21 -16.05
C ILE A 213 -6.14 -11.97 -17.18
N CYS A 214 -7.39 -12.38 -16.95
CA CYS A 214 -8.18 -13.13 -17.92
C CYS A 214 -8.47 -12.31 -19.18
N ASP A 215 -8.86 -11.02 -19.03
CA ASP A 215 -9.05 -10.07 -20.13
C ASP A 215 -7.80 -9.98 -21.01
N LYS A 216 -6.61 -9.89 -20.39
CA LYS A 216 -5.33 -9.81 -21.09
C LYS A 216 -4.95 -11.11 -21.80
N LEU A 217 -5.36 -12.26 -21.25
CA LEU A 217 -5.08 -13.58 -21.80
C LEU A 217 -6.15 -14.09 -22.79
N GLY A 218 -7.29 -13.39 -22.91
CA GLY A 218 -8.42 -13.84 -23.73
C GLY A 218 -9.12 -15.08 -23.15
N LEU A 219 -9.17 -15.19 -21.81
CA LEU A 219 -9.72 -16.34 -21.08
C LEU A 219 -11.04 -15.96 -20.38
N SER A 220 -11.92 -16.94 -20.16
CA SER A 220 -13.06 -16.74 -19.27
C SER A 220 -12.59 -16.67 -17.81
N VAL A 221 -13.34 -15.99 -16.94
CA VAL A 221 -12.92 -15.81 -15.54
C VAL A 221 -13.34 -17.04 -14.73
N PRO A 222 -12.39 -17.84 -14.19
CA PRO A 222 -12.73 -18.97 -13.33
C PRO A 222 -13.27 -18.47 -11.97
N SER A 223 -13.90 -19.37 -11.22
CA SER A 223 -14.34 -19.06 -9.86
C SER A 223 -13.16 -18.65 -8.97
N THR A 224 -13.24 -17.46 -8.36
CA THR A 224 -12.25 -16.96 -7.40
C THR A 224 -11.99 -17.97 -6.29
N SER A 225 -13.02 -18.66 -5.78
CA SER A 225 -12.87 -19.67 -4.73
C SER A 225 -12.02 -20.85 -5.20
N ARG A 226 -12.14 -21.26 -6.48
CA ARG A 226 -11.37 -22.37 -7.05
C ARG A 226 -9.88 -22.01 -7.14
N ILE A 227 -9.56 -20.79 -7.59
CA ILE A 227 -8.19 -20.29 -7.66
C ILE A 227 -7.58 -20.14 -6.26
N LEU A 228 -8.33 -19.60 -5.29
CA LEU A 228 -7.85 -19.49 -3.91
C LEU A 228 -7.52 -20.86 -3.29
N LYS A 229 -8.37 -21.88 -3.52
CA LYS A 229 -8.11 -23.25 -3.06
C LYS A 229 -6.88 -23.86 -3.75
N ALA A 230 -6.69 -23.61 -5.04
CA ALA A 230 -5.54 -24.11 -5.78
C ALA A 230 -4.23 -23.50 -5.28
N LEU A 231 -4.19 -22.17 -5.13
CA LEU A 231 -3.05 -21.45 -4.55
C LEU A 231 -2.75 -21.96 -3.13
N ALA A 232 -3.78 -22.22 -2.31
CA ALA A 232 -3.59 -22.67 -0.93
C ALA A 232 -3.00 -24.08 -0.89
N LYS A 233 -3.40 -24.94 -1.82
CA LYS A 233 -2.86 -26.30 -1.98
C LYS A 233 -1.38 -26.28 -2.36
N GLU A 234 -0.93 -25.27 -3.10
CA GLU A 234 0.48 -25.08 -3.48
C GLU A 234 1.31 -24.40 -2.38
N GLY A 235 0.69 -24.02 -1.25
CA GLY A 235 1.39 -23.48 -0.08
C GLY A 235 1.68 -21.98 -0.13
N PHE A 236 1.09 -21.26 -1.09
CA PHE A 236 1.24 -19.81 -1.19
C PHE A 236 0.47 -19.08 -0.08
N ILE A 237 1.00 -17.92 0.32
CA ILE A 237 0.29 -16.96 1.17
C ILE A 237 -0.87 -16.41 0.35
N ILE A 238 -2.05 -16.33 0.98
CA ILE A 238 -3.24 -15.80 0.33
C ILE A 238 -3.98 -14.93 1.32
N SER A 239 -4.40 -13.76 0.84
CA SER A 239 -5.34 -12.93 1.57
C SER A 239 -6.24 -12.17 0.61
N LEU A 240 -7.49 -11.93 1.02
CA LEU A 240 -8.34 -10.93 0.37
C LEU A 240 -7.87 -9.54 0.79
N THR A 241 -8.22 -8.52 0.02
CA THR A 241 -7.79 -7.16 0.31
C THR A 241 -8.95 -6.18 0.41
N HIS A 242 -8.85 -5.22 1.32
CA HIS A 242 -9.83 -4.14 1.39
C HIS A 242 -9.77 -3.20 0.18
N PHE A 243 -8.64 -3.16 -0.55
CA PHE A 243 -8.44 -2.24 -1.68
C PHE A 243 -9.35 -2.55 -2.87
N ASN A 244 -9.69 -3.82 -3.07
CA ASN A 244 -10.51 -4.28 -4.18
C ASN A 244 -11.27 -5.55 -3.77
N PRO A 245 -12.60 -5.60 -3.91
CA PRO A 245 -13.40 -6.77 -3.53
C PRO A 245 -13.09 -8.05 -4.34
N LYS A 246 -12.46 -7.93 -5.51
CA LYS A 246 -11.96 -9.05 -6.32
C LYS A 246 -10.44 -9.24 -6.20
N GLY A 247 -9.79 -8.46 -5.34
CA GLY A 247 -8.35 -8.47 -5.17
C GLY A 247 -7.87 -9.66 -4.33
N ILE A 248 -6.81 -10.30 -4.80
CA ILE A 248 -6.15 -11.42 -4.12
C ILE A 248 -4.69 -11.04 -3.92
N LYS A 249 -4.26 -10.98 -2.66
CA LYS A 249 -2.84 -10.87 -2.31
C LYS A 249 -2.26 -12.27 -2.21
N THR A 250 -1.15 -12.48 -2.91
CA THR A 250 -0.41 -13.73 -2.85
C THR A 250 1.04 -13.52 -3.23
N ASP A 251 1.92 -14.36 -2.68
CA ASP A 251 3.34 -14.43 -3.02
C ASP A 251 3.61 -15.38 -4.20
N ALA A 252 2.56 -15.98 -4.76
CA ALA A 252 2.64 -16.73 -5.99
C ALA A 252 3.17 -15.84 -7.14
N PRO A 253 4.18 -16.31 -7.91
CA PRO A 253 4.62 -15.63 -9.13
C PRO A 253 3.48 -15.46 -10.12
N ALA A 254 3.51 -14.38 -10.90
CA ALA A 254 2.46 -14.12 -11.88
C ALA A 254 2.31 -15.27 -12.89
N ARG A 255 3.42 -15.91 -13.25
CA ARG A 255 3.43 -17.10 -14.10
C ARG A 255 2.64 -18.29 -13.51
N GLU A 256 2.79 -18.56 -12.22
CA GLU A 256 2.05 -19.66 -11.55
C GLU A 256 0.55 -19.34 -11.48
N LEU A 257 0.20 -18.09 -11.14
CA LEU A 257 -1.19 -17.66 -11.15
C LEU A 257 -1.84 -17.82 -12.54
N GLN A 258 -1.13 -17.45 -13.61
CA GLN A 258 -1.62 -17.65 -14.99
C GLN A 258 -1.80 -19.12 -15.37
N LYS A 259 -0.89 -20.01 -14.92
CA LYS A 259 -1.02 -21.46 -15.15
C LYS A 259 -2.29 -21.98 -14.46
N LEU A 260 -2.50 -21.63 -13.20
CA LEU A 260 -3.68 -22.04 -12.44
C LEU A 260 -4.98 -21.54 -13.07
N ILE A 261 -4.99 -20.30 -13.57
CA ILE A 261 -6.13 -19.77 -14.33
C ILE A 261 -6.39 -20.67 -15.54
N ARG A 262 -5.41 -20.90 -16.42
CA ARG A 262 -5.58 -21.75 -17.62
C ARG A 262 -6.12 -23.14 -17.29
N CYS A 263 -5.58 -23.81 -16.27
CA CYS A 263 -6.03 -25.14 -15.84
C CYS A 263 -7.46 -25.21 -15.32
N HIS A 264 -8.04 -24.08 -14.91
CA HIS A 264 -9.39 -24.00 -14.34
C HIS A 264 -10.40 -23.26 -15.21
N THR A 265 -9.97 -22.83 -16.39
CA THR A 265 -10.79 -22.15 -17.41
C THR A 265 -11.16 -23.09 -18.57
N LEU A 266 -10.32 -24.09 -18.83
CA LEU A 266 -10.62 -25.25 -19.65
C LEU A 266 -11.54 -26.22 -18.90
#